data_AF-A0AAU6F729-F1
#
_entry.id   AF-A0AAU6F729-F1
#
_cell.length_a   1.000
_cell.length_b   1.000
_cell.length_c   1.000
_cell.angle_alpha   90.00
_cell.angle_beta   90.00
_cell.angle_gamma   90.00
#
_symmetry.space_group_name_H-M   'P 1'
#
loop_
_entity.id
_entity.type
_entity.pdbx_description
1 polymer ?
#
loop_
_entity_poly.entity_id
_entity_poly.type
_entity_poly.pdbx_seq_one_letter_code
_entity_poly.pdbx_strand_id
1 'polypeptide(L)'
;MNSTVAAMADRLTSLPSIRAVALGGSRARGTQRPDSDWDLGLYYRGAPDLAALDALAAEFADEPVEVAGPGGWGPWVNGGAWLRVDGVAVDWILRDLDRVERVWSDCREGRYEVGIQPGHPLGFWSPVYPGEVALSRVLADPAGELTALRSETLTYPEPLRKALGEASWEAEFSVAAARKAVGGGDALYVSLCLSRAVGILAQSLHAHHRAWCLNEKGALTATARLPHTPPDFEARATAALTGLDLAAVDATAALVRDVRAVLDEDPV
;
A
#
# COMPACT_ATOMS: atom_id res chain seq x y z
N MET A 1 5.29 -18.94 13.98
CA MET A 1 4.28 -18.80 12.90
C MET A 1 3.06 -19.56 13.36
N ASN A 2 1.85 -18.97 13.28
CA ASN A 2 0.64 -19.69 13.68
C ASN A 2 0.52 -20.95 12.78
N SER A 3 0.40 -22.14 13.39
CA SER A 3 0.37 -23.42 12.66
C SER A 3 -0.77 -23.49 11.65
N THR A 4 -1.91 -22.85 11.96
CA THR A 4 -3.08 -22.79 11.07
C THR A 4 -2.78 -22.01 9.79
N VAL A 5 -2.10 -20.86 9.89
CA VAL A 5 -1.73 -20.04 8.73
C VAL A 5 -0.74 -20.74 7.81
N ALA A 6 0.21 -21.49 8.38
CA ALA A 6 1.15 -22.30 7.62
C ALA A 6 0.42 -23.41 6.84
N ALA A 7 -0.44 -24.18 7.52
CA ALA A 7 -1.23 -25.23 6.90
C ALA A 7 -2.19 -24.69 5.81
N MET A 8 -2.78 -23.52 6.05
CA MET A 8 -3.62 -22.84 5.07
C MET A 8 -2.83 -22.45 3.82
N ALA A 9 -1.62 -21.91 3.96
CA ALA A 9 -0.76 -21.57 2.83
C ALA A 9 -0.41 -22.81 1.98
N ASP A 10 -0.06 -23.93 2.62
CA ASP A 10 0.25 -25.19 1.92
C ASP A 10 -0.97 -25.69 1.13
N ARG A 11 -2.16 -25.71 1.77
CA ARG A 11 -3.43 -26.11 1.13
C ARG A 11 -3.77 -25.20 -0.05
N LEU A 12 -3.64 -23.89 0.11
CA LEU A 12 -3.92 -22.92 -0.96
C LEU A 12 -3.00 -23.14 -2.17
N THR A 13 -1.71 -23.39 -1.96
CA THR A 13 -0.77 -23.68 -3.06
C THR A 13 -0.94 -25.06 -3.71
N SER A 14 -1.82 -25.93 -3.18
CA SER A 14 -2.23 -27.15 -3.87
C SER A 14 -3.22 -26.90 -5.01
N LEU A 15 -3.87 -25.72 -5.03
CA LEU A 15 -4.73 -25.29 -6.12
C LEU A 15 -3.88 -24.86 -7.32
N PRO A 16 -4.04 -25.44 -8.53
CA PRO A 16 -3.14 -25.18 -9.66
C PRO A 16 -3.05 -23.72 -10.12
N SER A 17 -4.08 -22.92 -9.85
CA SER A 17 -4.12 -21.50 -10.19
C SER A 17 -3.33 -20.63 -9.20
N ILE A 18 -3.12 -21.07 -7.96
CA ILE A 18 -2.37 -20.36 -6.92
C ILE A 18 -0.91 -20.79 -6.96
N ARG A 19 -0.02 -19.86 -7.29
CA ARG A 19 1.43 -20.09 -7.44
C ARG A 19 2.19 -19.92 -6.14
N ALA A 20 1.78 -18.96 -5.34
CA ALA A 20 2.42 -18.68 -4.06
C ALA A 20 1.44 -18.03 -3.09
N VAL A 21 1.74 -18.21 -1.80
CA VAL A 21 1.07 -17.51 -0.71
C VAL A 21 2.13 -16.80 0.12
N ALA A 22 1.89 -15.51 0.38
CA ALA A 22 2.76 -14.73 1.24
C ALA A 22 1.97 -13.99 2.32
N LEU A 23 2.57 -13.89 3.50
CA LEU A 23 2.09 -13.04 4.57
C LEU A 23 2.43 -11.59 4.26
N GLY A 24 1.43 -10.73 4.30
CA GLY A 24 1.55 -9.28 4.15
C GLY A 24 1.27 -8.51 5.44
N GLY A 25 0.93 -7.23 5.25
CA GLY A 25 0.41 -6.37 6.29
C GLY A 25 1.33 -6.17 7.49
N SER A 26 0.71 -5.89 8.64
CA SER A 26 1.44 -5.52 9.86
C SER A 26 2.32 -6.66 10.40
N ARG A 27 1.87 -7.91 10.24
CA ARG A 27 2.57 -9.11 10.72
C ARG A 27 3.81 -9.44 9.91
N ALA A 28 3.80 -9.21 8.60
CA ALA A 28 5.00 -9.36 7.77
C ALA A 28 6.06 -8.31 8.12
N ARG A 29 5.62 -7.09 8.45
CA ARG A 29 6.50 -5.94 8.76
C ARG A 29 6.95 -5.87 10.23
N GLY A 30 6.44 -6.73 11.11
CA GLY A 30 6.75 -6.70 12.54
C GLY A 30 6.12 -5.52 13.30
N THR A 31 5.09 -4.89 12.73
CA THR A 31 4.37 -3.74 13.32
C THR A 31 2.97 -4.11 13.82
N GLN A 32 2.68 -5.40 13.97
CA GLN A 32 1.40 -5.90 14.42
C GLN A 32 1.11 -5.55 15.88
N ARG A 33 -0.17 -5.39 16.18
CA ARG A 33 -0.72 -5.33 17.54
C ARG A 33 -1.39 -6.67 17.89
N PRO A 34 -1.75 -6.91 19.15
CA PRO A 34 -2.45 -8.14 19.52
C PRO A 34 -3.75 -8.39 18.73
N ASP A 35 -4.45 -7.32 18.35
CA ASP A 35 -5.70 -7.32 17.59
C ASP A 35 -5.51 -7.34 16.06
N SER A 36 -4.27 -7.40 15.56
CA SER A 36 -4.03 -7.38 14.12
C SER A 36 -4.54 -8.64 13.41
N ASP A 37 -5.15 -8.40 12.26
CA ASP A 37 -5.47 -9.35 11.20
C ASP A 37 -4.25 -10.12 10.67
N TRP A 38 -4.53 -11.18 9.91
CA TRP A 38 -3.56 -11.88 9.08
C TRP A 38 -3.85 -11.63 7.61
N ASP A 39 -3.02 -10.84 6.94
CA ASP A 39 -3.14 -10.60 5.51
C ASP A 39 -2.37 -11.66 4.70
N LEU A 40 -3.08 -12.46 3.91
CA LEU A 40 -2.51 -13.44 2.99
C LEU A 40 -2.68 -12.96 1.54
N GLY A 41 -1.56 -12.68 0.88
CA GLY A 41 -1.53 -12.48 -0.56
C GLY A 41 -1.54 -13.84 -1.28
N LEU A 42 -2.58 -14.10 -2.06
CA LEU A 42 -2.75 -15.28 -2.89
C LEU A 42 -2.33 -14.92 -4.31
N TYR A 43 -1.09 -15.28 -4.68
CA TYR A 43 -0.52 -14.96 -5.98
C TYR A 43 -0.94 -16.03 -6.98
N TYR A 44 -1.69 -15.64 -8.00
CA TYR A 44 -2.27 -16.55 -8.99
C TYR A 44 -1.83 -16.17 -10.41
N ARG A 45 -1.96 -17.14 -11.34
CA ARG A 45 -1.86 -16.88 -12.78
C ARG A 45 -3.09 -17.42 -13.50
N GLY A 46 -3.50 -16.74 -14.58
CA GLY A 46 -4.73 -17.06 -15.30
C GLY A 46 -5.98 -16.73 -14.49
N ALA A 47 -6.98 -17.61 -14.49
CA ALA A 47 -8.18 -17.44 -13.68
C ALA A 47 -8.07 -18.24 -12.37
N PRO A 48 -8.32 -17.63 -11.19
CA PRO A 48 -8.39 -18.39 -9.94
C PRO A 48 -9.61 -19.31 -9.95
N ASP A 49 -9.47 -20.50 -9.36
CA ASP A 49 -10.58 -21.44 -9.19
C ASP A 49 -11.40 -21.04 -7.96
N LEU A 50 -12.41 -20.18 -8.18
CA LEU A 50 -13.20 -19.62 -7.09
C LEU A 50 -13.97 -20.70 -6.31
N ALA A 51 -14.49 -21.72 -6.99
CA ALA A 51 -15.22 -22.80 -6.33
C ALA A 51 -14.29 -23.61 -5.41
N ALA A 52 -13.05 -23.85 -5.84
CA ALA A 52 -12.05 -24.51 -4.99
C ALA A 52 -11.59 -23.60 -3.83
N LEU A 53 -11.47 -22.29 -4.06
CA LEU A 53 -11.17 -21.33 -3.00
C LEU A 53 -12.29 -21.22 -1.96
N ASP A 54 -13.56 -21.18 -2.38
CA ASP A 54 -14.73 -21.21 -1.49
C ASP A 54 -14.76 -22.49 -0.65
N ALA A 55 -14.55 -23.65 -1.29
CA ALA A 55 -14.48 -24.93 -0.60
C ALA A 55 -13.36 -24.97 0.45
N LEU A 56 -12.17 -24.44 0.11
CA LEU A 56 -11.05 -24.37 1.04
C LEU A 56 -11.31 -23.35 2.15
N ALA A 57 -11.91 -22.20 1.86
CA ALA A 57 -12.27 -21.20 2.86
C ALA A 57 -13.22 -21.80 3.91
N ALA A 58 -14.21 -22.58 3.47
CA ALA A 58 -15.17 -23.26 4.34
C ALA A 58 -14.53 -24.33 5.26
N GLU A 59 -13.35 -24.84 4.94
CA GLU A 59 -12.61 -25.78 5.83
C GLU A 59 -11.97 -25.07 7.03
N PHE A 60 -11.67 -23.77 6.91
CA PHE A 60 -10.97 -23.01 7.95
C PHE A 60 -11.84 -21.96 8.64
N ALA A 61 -12.83 -21.41 7.94
CA ALA A 61 -13.62 -20.30 8.44
C ALA A 61 -14.59 -20.73 9.54
N ASP A 62 -14.72 -19.89 10.56
CA ASP A 62 -15.70 -20.04 11.65
C ASP A 62 -17.16 -19.98 11.12
N GLU A 63 -17.36 -19.26 10.01
CA GLU A 63 -18.66 -19.00 9.37
C GLU A 63 -18.53 -19.10 7.84
N PRO A 64 -19.63 -19.34 7.10
CA PRO A 64 -19.58 -19.36 5.63
C PRO A 64 -19.05 -18.03 5.06
N VAL A 65 -18.10 -18.12 4.13
CA VAL A 65 -17.47 -16.99 3.44
C VAL A 65 -17.54 -17.22 1.93
N GLU A 66 -17.81 -16.15 1.18
CA GLU A 66 -17.73 -16.13 -0.28
C GLU A 66 -16.43 -15.44 -0.70
N VAL A 67 -15.70 -16.06 -1.64
CA VAL A 67 -14.49 -15.50 -2.23
C VAL A 67 -14.87 -14.66 -3.45
N ALA A 68 -14.72 -13.34 -3.31
CA ALA A 68 -14.91 -12.41 -4.40
C ALA A 68 -13.82 -12.60 -5.46
N GLY A 69 -14.23 -12.94 -6.68
CA GLY A 69 -13.32 -13.11 -7.81
C GLY A 69 -12.71 -11.79 -8.33
N PRO A 70 -11.77 -11.87 -9.29
CA PRO A 70 -11.16 -10.70 -9.90
C PRO A 70 -12.17 -9.68 -10.45
N GLY A 71 -12.04 -8.42 -10.03
CA GLY A 71 -12.96 -7.31 -10.29
C GLY A 71 -14.00 -7.08 -9.18
N GLY A 72 -14.22 -8.05 -8.28
CA GLY A 72 -15.27 -7.98 -7.25
C GLY A 72 -15.05 -6.88 -6.20
N TRP A 73 -13.80 -6.49 -5.96
CA TRP A 73 -13.42 -5.44 -5.01
C TRP A 73 -12.89 -4.15 -5.68
N GLY A 74 -12.97 -4.07 -7.01
CA GLY A 74 -12.50 -2.93 -7.81
C GLY A 74 -11.28 -3.25 -8.70
N PRO A 75 -10.66 -2.22 -9.29
CA PRO A 75 -9.66 -2.43 -10.34
C PRO A 75 -8.26 -2.77 -9.82
N TRP A 76 -7.96 -2.68 -8.52
CA TRP A 76 -6.59 -2.85 -7.98
C TRP A 76 -6.49 -3.97 -6.94
N VAL A 77 -7.14 -3.78 -5.79
CA VAL A 77 -7.39 -4.87 -4.86
C VAL A 77 -8.60 -5.59 -5.43
N ASN A 78 -8.36 -6.51 -6.35
CA ASN A 78 -9.39 -6.92 -7.30
C ASN A 78 -10.25 -8.08 -6.81
N GLY A 79 -9.95 -8.72 -5.69
CA GLY A 79 -10.77 -9.77 -5.11
C GLY A 79 -10.09 -10.42 -3.91
N GLY A 80 -10.76 -11.39 -3.31
CA GLY A 80 -10.32 -11.99 -2.06
C GLY A 80 -11.49 -12.45 -1.19
N ALA A 81 -11.18 -12.68 0.08
CA ALA A 81 -12.16 -13.04 1.10
C ALA A 81 -11.74 -12.48 2.46
N TRP A 82 -12.72 -12.15 3.29
CA TRP A 82 -12.51 -11.84 4.70
C TRP A 82 -13.00 -13.03 5.53
N LEU A 83 -12.06 -13.76 6.12
CA LEU A 83 -12.33 -14.93 6.93
C LEU A 83 -12.19 -14.59 8.41
N ARG A 84 -12.87 -15.36 9.25
CA ARG A 84 -12.53 -15.49 10.66
C ARG A 84 -12.13 -16.93 10.92
N VAL A 85 -10.96 -17.14 11.51
CA VAL A 85 -10.38 -18.47 11.78
C VAL A 85 -9.99 -18.52 13.24
N ASP A 86 -10.62 -19.40 14.01
CA ASP A 86 -10.43 -19.52 15.46
C ASP A 86 -10.64 -18.18 16.19
N GLY A 87 -11.64 -17.39 15.75
CA GLY A 87 -11.94 -16.07 16.31
C GLY A 87 -11.04 -14.93 15.83
N VAL A 88 -10.08 -15.17 14.92
CA VAL A 88 -9.12 -14.16 14.42
C VAL A 88 -9.41 -13.83 12.96
N ALA A 89 -9.35 -12.54 12.59
CA ALA A 89 -9.50 -12.11 11.20
C ALA A 89 -8.32 -12.57 10.33
N VAL A 90 -8.65 -13.15 9.17
CA VAL A 90 -7.70 -13.58 8.14
C VAL A 90 -8.20 -13.10 6.78
N ASP A 91 -7.43 -12.23 6.14
CA ASP A 91 -7.76 -11.63 4.86
C ASP A 91 -7.05 -12.39 3.75
N TRP A 92 -7.80 -12.94 2.80
CA TRP A 92 -7.26 -13.42 1.54
C TRP A 92 -7.34 -12.31 0.53
N ILE A 93 -6.22 -12.02 -0.11
CA ILE A 93 -6.12 -10.96 -1.09
C ILE A 93 -5.59 -11.54 -2.40
N LEU A 94 -6.40 -11.53 -3.44
CA LEU A 94 -5.99 -12.02 -4.75
C LEU A 94 -4.97 -11.08 -5.40
N ARG A 95 -3.90 -11.67 -5.95
CA ARG A 95 -2.83 -10.96 -6.67
C ARG A 95 -2.50 -11.68 -7.98
N ASP A 96 -2.88 -11.06 -9.09
CA ASP A 96 -2.47 -11.51 -10.42
C ASP A 96 -0.96 -11.31 -10.58
N LEU A 97 -0.21 -12.41 -10.59
CA LEU A 97 1.25 -12.38 -10.67
C LEU A 97 1.74 -11.76 -11.99
N ASP A 98 1.01 -11.98 -13.09
CA ASP A 98 1.33 -11.34 -14.39
C ASP A 98 1.20 -9.81 -14.28
N ARG A 99 0.22 -9.31 -13.51
CA ARG A 99 0.07 -7.87 -13.27
C ARG A 99 1.16 -7.33 -12.34
N VAL A 100 1.51 -8.05 -11.28
CA VAL A 100 2.59 -7.65 -10.37
C VAL A 100 3.90 -7.49 -11.15
N GLU A 101 4.21 -8.44 -12.04
CA GLU A 101 5.41 -8.41 -12.89
C GLU A 101 5.38 -7.24 -13.89
N ARG A 102 4.24 -6.96 -14.52
CA ARG A 102 4.10 -5.78 -15.40
C ARG A 102 4.35 -4.48 -14.63
N VAL A 103 3.72 -4.31 -13.47
CA VAL A 103 3.90 -3.12 -12.64
C VAL A 103 5.34 -3.01 -12.13
N TRP A 104 5.99 -4.13 -11.81
CA TRP A 104 7.42 -4.15 -11.47
C TRP A 104 8.27 -3.66 -12.64
N SER A 105 8.01 -4.13 -13.86
CA SER A 105 8.70 -3.64 -15.07
C SER A 105 8.50 -2.14 -15.26
N ASP A 106 7.28 -1.63 -15.09
CA ASP A 106 6.99 -0.20 -15.18
C ASP A 106 7.73 0.61 -14.13
N CYS A 107 7.74 0.14 -12.87
CA CYS A 107 8.49 0.77 -11.78
C CYS A 107 9.99 0.84 -12.09
N ARG A 108 10.57 -0.21 -12.67
CA ARG A 108 11.99 -0.21 -13.08
C ARG A 108 12.32 0.85 -14.12
N GLU A 109 11.32 1.29 -14.89
CA GLU A 109 11.43 2.35 -15.89
C GLU A 109 10.92 3.71 -15.37
N GLY A 110 10.58 3.81 -14.08
CA GLY A 110 10.08 5.04 -13.45
C GLY A 110 8.63 5.36 -13.78
N ARG A 111 7.87 4.39 -14.31
CA ARG A 111 6.44 4.54 -14.59
C ARG A 111 5.61 4.02 -13.42
N TYR A 112 4.55 4.75 -13.11
CA TYR A 112 3.53 4.32 -12.17
C TYR A 112 2.17 4.93 -12.55
N GLU A 113 1.10 4.33 -12.03
CA GLU A 113 -0.26 4.85 -12.15
C GLU A 113 -0.88 5.03 -10.76
N VAL A 114 -1.81 5.98 -10.64
CA VAL A 114 -2.63 6.18 -9.44
C VAL A 114 -4.08 6.05 -9.86
N GLY A 115 -4.78 5.04 -9.33
CA GLY A 115 -6.17 4.76 -9.72
C GLY A 115 -7.14 4.80 -8.55
N ILE A 116 -8.43 4.91 -8.88
CA ILE A 116 -9.51 4.88 -7.88
C ILE A 116 -9.70 3.44 -7.39
N GLN A 117 -9.73 3.25 -6.08
CA GLN A 117 -9.89 1.94 -5.45
C GLN A 117 -10.62 2.08 -4.11
N PRO A 118 -11.71 1.33 -3.87
CA PRO A 118 -12.30 1.19 -2.55
C PRO A 118 -11.26 0.79 -1.49
N GLY A 119 -11.27 1.48 -0.34
CA GLY A 119 -10.29 1.29 0.72
C GLY A 119 -9.02 2.13 0.61
N HIS A 120 -8.81 2.83 -0.52
CA HIS A 120 -7.65 3.69 -0.76
C HIS A 120 -8.08 5.13 -1.10
N PRO A 121 -8.39 5.97 -0.09
CA PRO A 121 -8.98 7.29 -0.29
C PRO A 121 -8.06 8.29 -1.01
N LEU A 122 -6.74 8.06 -1.03
CA LEU A 122 -5.78 8.88 -1.78
C LEU A 122 -5.44 8.30 -3.17
N GLY A 123 -6.14 7.22 -3.56
CA GLY A 123 -5.87 6.43 -4.74
C GLY A 123 -4.90 5.28 -4.48
N PHE A 124 -5.04 4.21 -5.25
CA PHE A 124 -4.11 3.10 -5.27
C PHE A 124 -2.93 3.44 -6.17
N TRP A 125 -1.74 3.52 -5.58
CA TRP A 125 -0.50 3.76 -6.31
C TRP A 125 0.04 2.41 -6.78
N SER A 126 0.27 2.22 -8.09
CA SER A 126 0.72 0.92 -8.59
C SER A 126 1.99 0.35 -7.94
N PRO A 127 2.99 1.14 -7.48
CA PRO A 127 4.17 0.62 -6.78
C PRO A 127 3.86 -0.20 -5.52
N VAL A 128 2.63 -0.15 -5.02
CA VAL A 128 2.13 -1.03 -3.95
C VAL A 128 2.29 -2.50 -4.32
N TYR A 129 2.10 -2.92 -5.58
CA TYR A 129 2.26 -4.32 -5.97
C TYR A 129 3.68 -4.88 -5.71
N PRO A 130 4.75 -4.33 -6.31
CA PRO A 130 6.10 -4.79 -6.00
C PRO A 130 6.51 -4.51 -4.54
N GLY A 131 6.00 -3.44 -3.93
CA GLY A 131 6.26 -3.13 -2.52
C GLY A 131 5.66 -4.17 -1.56
N GLU A 132 4.45 -4.66 -1.82
CA GLU A 132 3.83 -5.76 -1.07
C GLU A 132 4.69 -7.02 -1.17
N VAL A 133 5.17 -7.37 -2.37
CA VAL A 133 6.09 -8.50 -2.55
C VAL A 133 7.37 -8.30 -1.74
N ALA A 134 8.01 -7.12 -1.85
CA ALA A 134 9.26 -6.82 -1.16
C ALA A 134 9.15 -6.93 0.37
N LEU A 135 8.05 -6.42 0.93
CA LEU A 135 7.78 -6.39 2.37
C LEU A 135 7.10 -7.65 2.90
N SER A 136 6.66 -8.55 2.02
CA SER A 136 6.01 -9.80 2.41
C SER A 136 7.00 -10.81 3.00
N ARG A 137 6.44 -11.81 3.68
CA ARG A 137 7.10 -13.07 4.01
C ARG A 137 6.45 -14.19 3.23
N VAL A 138 7.18 -14.79 2.30
CA VAL A 138 6.73 -15.97 1.55
C VAL A 138 6.45 -17.12 2.52
N LEU A 139 5.25 -17.69 2.44
CA LEU A 139 4.82 -18.83 3.27
C LEU A 139 4.92 -20.14 2.50
N ALA A 140 4.45 -20.14 1.25
CA ALA A 140 4.52 -21.27 0.34
C ALA A 140 4.73 -20.75 -1.10
N ASP A 141 5.68 -21.33 -1.84
CA ASP A 141 6.02 -20.97 -3.22
C ASP A 141 6.73 -22.14 -3.89
N PRO A 142 6.00 -23.21 -4.29
CA PRO A 142 6.59 -24.46 -4.75
C PRO A 142 7.49 -24.32 -5.98
N ALA A 143 7.21 -23.33 -6.84
CA ALA A 143 7.96 -23.06 -8.06
C ALA A 143 9.07 -22.00 -7.89
N GLY A 144 9.08 -21.27 -6.77
CA GLY A 144 10.06 -20.21 -6.49
C GLY A 144 9.84 -18.90 -7.24
N GLU A 145 8.70 -18.73 -7.93
CA GLU A 145 8.41 -17.55 -8.76
C GLU A 145 8.33 -16.28 -7.91
N LEU A 146 7.57 -16.33 -6.81
CA LEU A 146 7.40 -15.17 -5.93
C LEU A 146 8.69 -14.87 -5.15
N THR A 147 9.44 -15.90 -4.78
CA THR A 147 10.72 -15.78 -4.09
C THR A 147 11.77 -15.11 -4.97
N ALA A 148 11.82 -15.47 -6.26
CA ALA A 148 12.68 -14.81 -7.24
C ALA A 148 12.29 -13.33 -7.41
N LEU A 149 10.99 -13.05 -7.65
CA LEU A 149 10.49 -11.69 -7.80
C LEU A 149 10.77 -10.85 -6.54
N ARG A 150 10.54 -11.40 -5.35
CA ARG A 150 10.85 -10.74 -4.08
C ARG A 150 12.31 -10.36 -3.97
N SER A 151 13.22 -11.23 -4.40
CA SER A 151 14.65 -10.93 -4.36
C SER A 151 15.01 -9.71 -5.22
N GLU A 152 14.32 -9.51 -6.35
CA GLU A 152 14.48 -8.32 -7.19
C GLU A 152 13.89 -7.06 -6.53
N THR A 153 12.68 -7.16 -5.97
CA THR A 153 11.96 -6.00 -5.41
C THR A 153 12.55 -5.48 -4.09
N LEU A 154 13.50 -6.20 -3.48
CA LEU A 154 14.30 -5.69 -2.36
C LEU A 154 15.18 -4.50 -2.76
N THR A 155 15.54 -4.39 -4.05
CA THR A 155 16.29 -3.23 -4.56
C THR A 155 15.32 -2.23 -5.16
N TYR A 156 15.19 -1.07 -4.50
CA TYR A 156 14.30 0.00 -4.97
C TYR A 156 14.81 0.61 -6.30
N PRO A 157 13.99 0.71 -7.35
CA PRO A 157 14.44 1.27 -8.63
C PRO A 157 14.72 2.78 -8.55
N GLU A 158 15.92 3.20 -8.92
CA GLU A 158 16.28 4.63 -9.03
C GLU A 158 15.36 5.43 -9.96
N PRO A 159 14.90 4.90 -11.12
CA PRO A 159 13.93 5.61 -11.95
C PRO A 159 12.59 5.87 -11.23
N LEU A 160 12.10 4.90 -10.46
CA LEU A 160 10.89 5.09 -9.65
C LEU A 160 11.11 6.13 -8.54
N ARG A 161 12.27 6.07 -7.87
CA ARG A 161 12.63 7.05 -6.84
C ARG A 161 12.53 8.46 -7.40
N LYS A 162 13.15 8.69 -8.55
CA LYS A 162 13.14 9.99 -9.22
C LYS A 162 11.72 10.42 -9.58
N ALA A 163 10.94 9.55 -10.22
CA ALA A 163 9.58 9.87 -10.66
C ALA A 163 8.65 10.26 -9.49
N LEU A 164 8.69 9.51 -8.38
CA LEU A 164 7.89 9.81 -7.18
C LEU A 164 8.40 11.04 -6.41
N GLY A 165 9.71 11.33 -6.47
CA GLY A 165 10.26 12.60 -5.95
C GLY A 165 9.78 13.80 -6.77
N GLU A 166 9.81 13.71 -8.09
CA GLU A 166 9.33 14.75 -9.01
C GLU A 166 7.83 15.02 -8.80
N ALA A 167 7.01 14.00 -8.50
CA ALA A 167 5.58 14.14 -8.21
C ALA A 167 5.25 15.12 -7.06
N SER A 168 6.22 15.50 -6.22
CA SER A 168 6.03 16.49 -5.14
C SER A 168 5.53 17.86 -5.62
N TRP A 169 5.67 18.21 -6.92
CA TRP A 169 5.07 19.42 -7.49
C TRP A 169 3.53 19.43 -7.38
N GLU A 170 2.87 18.26 -7.44
CA GLU A 170 1.41 18.15 -7.30
C GLU A 170 0.93 18.52 -5.89
N ALA A 171 1.78 18.34 -4.87
CA ALA A 171 1.46 18.75 -3.51
C ALA A 171 1.39 20.28 -3.40
N GLU A 172 2.30 21.00 -4.06
CA GLU A 172 2.28 22.46 -4.17
C GLU A 172 1.00 22.94 -4.87
N PHE A 173 0.65 22.28 -5.98
CA PHE A 173 -0.58 22.59 -6.72
C PHE A 173 -1.84 22.39 -5.85
N SER A 174 -1.88 21.29 -5.09
CA SER A 174 -2.99 20.99 -4.18
C SER A 174 -3.13 22.04 -3.06
N VAL A 175 -2.02 22.48 -2.48
CA VAL A 175 -2.00 23.57 -1.48
C VAL A 175 -2.48 24.90 -2.07
N ALA A 176 -2.07 25.22 -3.30
CA ALA A 176 -2.52 26.42 -3.99
C ALA A 176 -4.04 26.40 -4.26
N ALA A 177 -4.60 25.23 -4.59
CA ALA A 177 -6.04 25.05 -4.73
C ALA A 177 -6.78 25.24 -3.39
N ALA A 178 -6.28 24.62 -2.31
CA ALA A 178 -6.84 24.79 -0.97
C ALA A 178 -6.85 26.27 -0.53
N ARG A 179 -5.78 27.02 -0.81
CA ARG A 179 -5.69 28.45 -0.48
C ARG A 179 -6.79 29.29 -1.12
N LYS A 180 -7.23 28.96 -2.34
CA LYS A 180 -8.32 29.66 -3.01
C LYS A 180 -9.69 29.34 -2.40
N ALA A 181 -9.85 28.13 -1.88
CA ALA A 181 -11.12 27.62 -1.38
C ALA A 181 -11.36 27.93 0.11
N VAL A 182 -10.30 28.03 0.91
CA VAL A 182 -10.40 28.12 2.38
C VAL A 182 -11.18 29.34 2.87
N GLY A 183 -11.06 30.49 2.19
CA GLY A 183 -11.81 31.70 2.53
C GLY A 183 -13.32 31.59 2.27
N GLY A 184 -13.73 30.63 1.44
CA GLY A 184 -15.15 30.34 1.13
C GLY A 184 -15.78 29.28 2.04
N GLY A 185 -15.02 28.69 2.98
CA GLY A 185 -15.54 27.65 3.88
C GLY A 185 -15.78 26.28 3.24
N ASP A 186 -15.20 25.99 2.07
CA ASP A 186 -15.32 24.70 1.39
C ASP A 186 -14.44 23.63 2.06
N ALA A 187 -14.87 23.19 3.24
CA ALA A 187 -14.12 22.25 4.08
C ALA A 187 -13.87 20.91 3.37
N LEU A 188 -14.81 20.44 2.53
CA LEU A 188 -14.64 19.20 1.77
C LEU A 188 -13.47 19.35 0.78
N TYR A 189 -13.49 20.38 -0.06
CA TYR A 189 -12.43 20.55 -1.05
C TYR A 189 -11.07 20.85 -0.42
N VAL A 190 -11.03 21.66 0.65
CA VAL A 190 -9.79 21.93 1.40
C VAL A 190 -9.24 20.64 2.00
N SER A 191 -10.09 19.82 2.65
CA SER A 191 -9.63 18.56 3.24
C SER A 191 -9.07 17.58 2.20
N LEU A 192 -9.70 17.48 1.03
CA LEU A 192 -9.21 16.65 -0.08
C LEU A 192 -7.86 17.15 -0.59
N CYS A 193 -7.71 18.47 -0.79
CA CYS A 193 -6.46 19.07 -1.25
C CYS A 193 -5.31 18.87 -0.26
N LEU A 194 -5.55 19.09 1.04
CA LEU A 194 -4.52 18.91 2.06
C LEU A 194 -4.17 17.42 2.23
N SER A 195 -5.16 16.52 2.21
CA SER A 195 -4.92 15.08 2.28
C SER A 195 -4.12 14.57 1.08
N ARG A 196 -4.43 15.05 -0.13
CA ARG A 196 -3.67 14.73 -1.35
C ARG A 196 -2.24 15.24 -1.26
N ALA A 197 -2.04 16.49 -0.83
CA ALA A 197 -0.71 17.06 -0.67
C ALA A 197 0.15 16.23 0.29
N VAL A 198 -0.36 15.94 1.49
CA VAL A 198 0.35 15.16 2.51
C VAL A 198 0.65 13.73 2.03
N GLY A 199 -0.30 13.07 1.35
CA GLY A 199 -0.07 11.74 0.79
C GLY A 199 1.04 11.69 -0.26
N ILE A 200 1.12 12.70 -1.13
CA ILE A 200 2.20 12.83 -2.11
C ILE A 200 3.55 13.04 -1.40
N LEU A 201 3.61 13.91 -0.39
CA LEU A 201 4.84 14.13 0.38
C LEU A 201 5.33 12.82 1.03
N ALA A 202 4.42 12.02 1.58
CA ALA A 202 4.76 10.71 2.12
C ALA A 202 5.33 9.76 1.06
N GLN A 203 4.70 9.67 -0.11
CA GLN A 203 5.20 8.88 -1.25
C GLN A 203 6.59 9.35 -1.70
N SER A 204 6.79 10.66 -1.84
CA SER A 204 8.07 11.24 -2.27
C SER A 204 9.20 11.00 -1.26
N LEU A 205 8.95 11.15 0.04
CA LEU A 205 9.95 10.87 1.08
C LEU A 205 10.31 9.38 1.13
N HIS A 206 9.31 8.50 1.10
CA HIS A 206 9.56 7.07 1.04
C HIS A 206 10.40 6.69 -0.17
N ALA A 207 10.05 7.21 -1.35
CA ALA A 207 10.82 7.01 -2.57
C ALA A 207 12.26 7.51 -2.43
N HIS A 208 12.47 8.74 -1.93
CA HIS A 208 13.80 9.32 -1.69
C HIS A 208 14.68 8.41 -0.82
N HIS A 209 14.11 7.80 0.22
CA HIS A 209 14.80 6.84 1.09
C HIS A 209 14.78 5.39 0.60
N ARG A 210 14.37 5.13 -0.65
CA ARG A 210 14.29 3.78 -1.24
C ARG A 210 13.41 2.82 -0.42
N ALA A 211 12.41 3.37 0.25
CA ALA A 211 11.48 2.66 1.10
C ALA A 211 10.12 2.52 0.40
N TRP A 212 9.50 1.35 0.51
CA TRP A 212 8.18 1.11 -0.05
C TRP A 212 7.08 1.74 0.81
N CYS A 213 6.21 2.57 0.21
CA CYS A 213 5.01 3.12 0.84
C CYS A 213 3.76 2.41 0.30
N LEU A 214 3.13 1.55 1.10
CA LEU A 214 2.07 0.65 0.62
C LEU A 214 0.67 1.26 0.65
N ASN A 215 0.35 2.08 1.64
CA ASN A 215 -0.96 2.71 1.75
C ASN A 215 -0.91 3.89 2.72
N GLU A 216 -2.03 4.58 2.81
CA GLU A 216 -2.27 5.78 3.61
C GLU A 216 -2.37 5.44 5.10
N LYS A 217 -2.79 4.21 5.43
CA LYS A 217 -2.97 3.73 6.81
C LYS A 217 -1.62 3.62 7.51
N GLY A 218 -1.36 4.58 8.39
CA GLY A 218 -0.10 4.68 9.14
C GLY A 218 1.05 5.34 8.37
N ALA A 219 0.78 5.90 7.18
CA ALA A 219 1.79 6.57 6.35
C ALA A 219 2.48 7.72 7.07
N LEU A 220 1.75 8.52 7.86
CA LEU A 220 2.32 9.64 8.62
C LEU A 220 3.38 9.16 9.62
N THR A 221 3.03 8.19 10.45
CA THR A 221 3.95 7.60 11.44
C THR A 221 5.15 6.93 10.76
N ALA A 222 4.95 6.24 9.64
CA ALA A 222 6.03 5.61 8.89
C ALA A 222 6.99 6.66 8.30
N THR A 223 6.44 7.71 7.70
CA THR A 223 7.20 8.83 7.10
C THR A 223 8.02 9.57 8.16
N ALA A 224 7.42 9.85 9.33
CA ALA A 224 8.10 10.52 10.44
C ALA A 224 9.31 9.74 11.00
N ARG A 225 9.42 8.44 10.72
CA ARG A 225 10.55 7.60 11.15
C ARG A 225 11.67 7.51 10.13
N LEU A 226 11.48 8.03 8.91
CA LEU A 226 12.52 8.05 7.90
C LEU A 226 13.64 9.03 8.32
N PRO A 227 14.90 8.74 7.98
CA PRO A 227 16.02 9.65 8.25
C PRO A 227 15.78 11.01 7.61
N HIS A 228 16.23 12.10 8.22
CA HIS A 228 16.17 13.45 7.61
C HIS A 228 14.76 13.96 7.22
N THR A 229 13.67 13.26 7.56
CA THR A 229 12.31 13.77 7.45
C THR A 229 12.17 15.09 8.24
N PRO A 230 11.41 16.08 7.73
CA PRO A 230 11.22 17.34 8.43
C PRO A 230 10.75 17.14 9.89
N PRO A 231 11.26 17.93 10.85
CA PRO A 231 10.88 17.81 12.24
C PRO A 231 9.36 17.89 12.43
N ASP A 232 8.87 17.08 13.36
CA ASP A 232 7.47 17.00 13.75
C ASP A 232 6.50 16.73 12.58
N PHE A 233 6.97 16.06 11.51
CA PHE A 233 6.18 15.81 10.29
C PHE A 233 4.78 15.26 10.58
N GLU A 234 4.68 14.20 11.39
CA GLU A 234 3.40 13.60 11.75
C GLU A 234 2.49 14.60 12.49
N ALA A 235 3.00 15.28 13.52
CA ALA A 235 2.23 16.24 14.29
C ALA A 235 1.76 17.43 13.45
N ARG A 236 2.64 17.98 12.59
CA ARG A 236 2.31 19.09 11.68
C ARG A 236 1.27 18.69 10.64
N ALA A 237 1.42 17.51 10.04
CA ALA A 237 0.46 16.99 9.07
C ALA A 237 -0.90 16.72 9.73
N THR A 238 -0.93 16.09 10.90
CA THR A 238 -2.15 15.86 11.67
C THR A 238 -2.85 17.18 12.01
N ALA A 239 -2.12 18.16 12.54
CA ALA A 239 -2.69 19.46 12.87
C ALA A 239 -3.34 20.13 11.66
N ALA A 240 -2.67 20.11 10.50
CA ALA A 240 -3.21 20.68 9.26
C ALA A 240 -4.48 19.95 8.78
N LEU A 241 -4.48 18.61 8.80
CA LEU A 241 -5.62 17.79 8.38
C LEU A 241 -6.83 17.90 9.32
N THR A 242 -6.62 18.31 10.57
CA THR A 242 -7.71 18.59 11.53
C THR A 242 -8.18 20.04 11.53
N GLY A 243 -7.30 21.00 11.22
CA GLY A 243 -7.60 22.42 11.29
C GLY A 243 -8.43 22.92 10.10
N LEU A 244 -8.06 22.52 8.88
CA LEU A 244 -8.74 22.87 7.62
C LEU A 244 -9.00 24.38 7.41
N ASP A 245 -8.23 25.24 8.08
CA ASP A 245 -8.29 26.69 7.99
C ASP A 245 -7.08 27.27 7.23
N LEU A 246 -6.99 28.60 7.15
CA LEU A 246 -5.88 29.25 6.45
C LEU A 246 -4.52 28.89 7.08
N ALA A 247 -4.46 28.73 8.40
CA ALA A 247 -3.25 28.33 9.10
C ALA A 247 -2.83 26.90 8.73
N ALA A 248 -3.79 25.96 8.59
CA ALA A 248 -3.55 24.62 8.09
C ALA A 248 -3.01 24.61 6.65
N VAL A 249 -3.55 25.48 5.78
CA VAL A 249 -3.05 25.64 4.40
C VAL A 249 -1.62 26.18 4.41
N ASP A 250 -1.32 27.20 5.20
CA ASP A 250 0.04 27.76 5.34
C ASP A 250 1.03 26.75 5.94
N ALA A 251 0.60 25.98 6.94
CA ALA A 251 1.40 24.93 7.56
C ALA A 251 1.72 23.80 6.56
N THR A 252 0.75 23.40 5.73
CA THR A 252 0.97 22.41 4.67
C THR A 252 1.90 22.96 3.59
N ALA A 253 1.77 24.24 3.23
CA ALA A 253 2.71 24.91 2.32
C ALA A 253 4.15 24.89 2.85
N ALA A 254 4.32 25.11 4.16
CA ALA A 254 5.63 24.99 4.81
C ALA A 254 6.15 23.54 4.77
N LEU A 255 5.30 22.54 5.06
CA LEU A 255 5.67 21.13 4.93
C LEU A 255 6.12 20.77 3.50
N VAL A 256 5.42 21.24 2.46
CA VAL A 256 5.82 21.01 1.06
C VAL A 256 7.22 21.57 0.80
N ARG A 257 7.53 22.79 1.27
CA ARG A 257 8.86 23.39 1.09
C ARG A 257 9.94 22.60 1.81
N ASP A 258 9.70 22.24 3.07
CA ASP A 258 10.67 21.50 3.89
C ASP A 258 10.96 20.12 3.27
N VAL A 259 9.92 19.41 2.83
CA VAL A 259 10.10 18.11 2.18
C VAL A 259 10.86 18.25 0.88
N ARG A 260 10.54 19.24 0.03
CA ARG A 260 11.26 19.43 -1.24
C ARG A 260 12.73 19.76 -1.03
N ALA A 261 13.08 20.50 0.03
CA ALA A 261 14.47 20.71 0.40
C ALA A 261 15.19 19.39 0.71
N VAL A 262 14.54 18.45 1.41
CA VAL A 262 15.07 17.09 1.63
C VAL A 262 15.22 16.33 0.31
N LEU A 263 14.24 16.43 -0.60
CA LEU A 263 14.28 15.73 -1.89
C LEU A 263 15.41 16.20 -2.81
N ASP A 264 15.83 17.47 -2.68
CA ASP A 264 16.92 18.09 -3.43
C ASP A 264 18.32 17.69 -2.92
N GLU A 265 18.41 17.13 -1.70
CA GLU A 265 19.65 16.58 -1.15
C GLU A 265 19.94 15.19 -1.76
N ASP A 266 21.22 14.81 -1.84
CA ASP A 266 21.58 13.44 -2.22
C ASP A 266 21.11 12.47 -1.13
N PRO A 267 20.38 11.40 -1.46
CA PRO A 267 19.89 10.47 -0.46
C PRO A 267 21.06 9.74 0.21
N VAL A 268 21.13 9.85 1.54
CA VAL A 268 22.12 9.18 2.42
C VAL A 268 21.93 7.67 2.45
#